data_AF-A0A7S2AB39-F1
#
_entry.id   AF-A0A7S2AB39-F1
#
_cell.length_a   1.000
_cell.length_b   1.000
_cell.length_c   1.000
_cell.angle_alpha   90.00
_cell.angle_beta   90.00
_cell.angle_gamma   90.00
#
_symmetry.space_group_name_H-M   'P 1'
#
loop_
_entity.id
_entity.type
_entity.pdbx_description
1 polymer ?
#
loop_
_entity_poly.entity_id
_entity_poly.type
_entity_poly.pdbx_seq_one_letter_code
_entity_poly.pdbx_strand_id
1 'polypeptide(L)'
;IGMDTCSQIWLPTGAQGNCVALWEECTGQESSCCGPATCFGDSTYGTCVPSAPTPEPTTSCTVCTDIETTWMANNGKDCTTSDLIDTKCNKSSAWIESKFCQQSCYEAGNGYDGDVCCDSATRRLRGGA
;
A
#
# COMPACT_ATOMS: atom_id res chain seq x y z
N ILE A 1 23.17 1.51 4.33
CA ILE A 1 22.20 1.82 3.26
C ILE A 1 20.98 2.37 3.97
N GLY A 2 20.86 3.68 3.99
CA GLY A 2 19.82 4.41 4.71
C GLY A 2 19.81 5.81 4.11
N MET A 3 19.12 5.96 2.99
CA MET A 3 18.92 7.24 2.35
C MET A 3 17.57 7.77 2.83
N ASP A 4 17.53 8.19 4.09
CA ASP A 4 16.57 9.19 4.56
C ASP A 4 16.98 10.55 3.98
N THR A 5 16.99 10.66 2.65
CA THR A 5 17.15 11.94 1.97
C THR A 5 15.76 12.44 1.67
N CYS A 6 15.19 13.02 2.72
CA CYS A 6 14.30 14.16 2.71
C CYS A 6 13.90 14.64 1.31
N SER A 7 12.60 14.75 1.12
CA SER A 7 11.81 15.56 0.18
C SER A 7 12.37 16.96 -0.14
N GLN A 8 13.63 17.05 -0.58
CA GLN A 8 14.28 18.28 -0.99
C GLN A 8 13.74 18.61 -2.40
N ILE A 9 12.50 19.11 -2.43
CA ILE A 9 12.11 20.09 -3.44
C ILE A 9 12.88 21.37 -3.11
N TRP A 10 14.18 21.32 -3.36
CA TRP A 10 15.06 22.47 -3.40
C TRP A 10 15.96 22.21 -4.58
N LEU A 11 15.70 22.90 -5.69
CA LEU A 11 16.78 23.19 -6.60
C LEU A 11 17.79 24.03 -5.78
N PRO A 12 19.08 23.65 -5.72
CA PRO A 12 20.10 24.36 -4.94
C PRO A 12 20.35 25.81 -5.41
N THR A 13 19.70 26.21 -6.49
CA THR A 13 19.68 27.54 -7.08
C THR A 13 18.24 27.80 -7.50
N GLY A 14 17.64 28.91 -7.06
CA GLY A 14 16.27 29.31 -7.43
C GLY A 14 16.03 29.35 -8.94
N ALA A 15 14.79 29.67 -9.35
CA ALA A 15 14.29 29.74 -10.73
C ALA A 15 15.35 29.47 -11.81
N GLN A 16 15.45 28.21 -12.26
CA GLN A 16 16.19 27.93 -13.49
C GLN A 16 15.43 28.66 -14.61
N GLY A 17 16.16 29.43 -15.41
CA GLY A 17 15.56 30.42 -16.30
C GLY A 17 14.59 29.79 -17.29
N ASN A 18 13.30 29.84 -16.96
CA ASN A 18 12.10 29.45 -17.73
C ASN A 18 10.94 28.91 -16.86
N CYS A 19 11.10 28.75 -15.54
CA CYS A 19 10.01 28.33 -14.66
C CYS A 19 9.96 29.11 -13.32
N VAL A 20 8.80 29.07 -12.67
CA VAL A 20 8.44 29.73 -11.41
C VAL A 20 8.73 28.77 -10.26
N ALA A 21 9.47 29.23 -9.26
CA ALA A 21 9.83 28.42 -8.11
C ALA A 21 8.62 28.14 -7.20
N LEU A 22 8.78 27.19 -6.29
CA LEU A 22 7.74 26.85 -5.34
C LEU A 22 7.49 28.03 -4.38
N TRP A 23 6.21 28.30 -4.11
CA TRP A 23 5.69 29.47 -3.39
C TRP A 23 5.80 30.83 -4.10
N GLU A 24 6.28 30.86 -5.34
CA GLU A 24 6.30 32.08 -6.16
C GLU A 24 5.01 32.23 -6.99
N GLU A 25 4.76 33.46 -7.44
CA GLU A 25 3.55 33.84 -8.17
C GLU A 25 3.53 33.26 -9.60
N CYS A 26 2.44 32.56 -9.95
CA CYS A 26 2.24 31.92 -11.27
C CYS A 26 1.03 32.51 -12.04
N THR A 27 0.59 33.70 -11.66
CA THR A 27 -0.52 34.44 -12.27
C THR A 27 -0.37 34.55 -13.81
N GLY A 28 -1.33 34.01 -14.57
CA GLY A 28 -1.41 34.19 -16.02
C GLY A 28 -0.80 33.08 -16.90
N GLN A 29 -0.33 31.96 -16.33
CA GLN A 29 0.07 30.76 -17.08
C GLN A 29 -0.23 29.49 -16.26
N GLU A 30 -1.03 28.57 -16.79
CA GLU A 30 -1.44 27.34 -16.08
C GLU A 30 -0.30 26.29 -15.90
N SER A 31 0.93 26.57 -16.35
CA SER A 31 2.02 25.56 -16.37
C SER A 31 3.45 26.12 -16.23
N SER A 32 3.65 27.26 -15.58
CA SER A 32 5.00 27.83 -15.39
C SER A 32 5.75 27.32 -14.17
N CYS A 33 5.14 26.54 -13.27
CA CYS A 33 5.80 26.08 -12.04
C CYS A 33 6.90 25.04 -12.30
N CYS A 34 8.02 25.15 -11.59
CA CYS A 34 9.13 24.20 -11.71
C CYS A 34 8.78 22.84 -11.05
N GLY A 35 9.18 21.75 -11.70
CA GLY A 35 9.03 20.40 -11.15
C GLY A 35 7.57 19.92 -11.11
N PRO A 36 7.16 19.09 -10.13
CA PRO A 36 5.78 18.62 -10.02
C PRO A 36 4.85 19.67 -9.39
N ALA A 37 5.26 20.92 -9.24
CA ALA A 37 4.43 21.96 -8.64
C ALA A 37 3.29 22.37 -9.58
N THR A 38 2.14 22.70 -9.00
CA THR A 38 0.97 23.20 -9.73
C THR A 38 0.67 24.64 -9.34
N CYS A 39 0.16 25.43 -10.28
CA CYS A 39 -0.32 26.77 -9.97
C CYS A 39 -1.68 26.65 -9.27
N PHE A 40 -1.73 27.05 -7.99
CA PHE A 40 -2.96 27.04 -7.21
C PHE A 40 -3.43 28.47 -6.98
N GLY A 41 -4.67 28.76 -7.40
CA GLY A 41 -5.29 30.08 -7.37
C GLY A 41 -5.87 30.47 -8.72
N ASP A 42 -6.36 31.70 -8.83
CA ASP A 42 -6.95 32.25 -10.06
C ASP A 42 -5.91 33.01 -10.91
N SER A 43 -6.33 33.49 -12.08
CA SER A 43 -5.55 34.34 -12.99
C SER A 43 -5.13 35.70 -12.42
N THR A 44 -5.39 35.96 -11.13
CA THR A 44 -5.01 37.18 -10.40
C THR A 44 -4.23 36.92 -9.11
N TYR A 45 -4.29 35.71 -8.54
CA TYR A 45 -3.68 35.39 -7.24
C TYR A 45 -3.22 33.93 -7.20
N GLY A 46 -2.40 33.53 -8.17
CA GLY A 46 -1.89 32.16 -8.30
C GLY A 46 -0.53 31.97 -7.66
N THR A 47 -0.29 30.83 -7.00
CA THR A 47 1.02 30.48 -6.43
C THR A 47 1.40 29.04 -6.74
N CYS A 48 2.68 28.78 -7.03
CA CYS A 48 3.18 27.43 -7.26
C CYS A 48 3.23 26.64 -5.94
N VAL A 49 2.38 25.63 -5.80
CA VAL A 49 2.34 24.78 -4.61
C VAL A 49 2.82 23.38 -4.96
N PRO A 50 3.27 22.58 -3.98
CA PRO A 50 3.54 21.17 -4.23
C PRO A 50 2.27 20.51 -4.75
N SER A 51 2.39 19.64 -5.77
CA SER A 51 1.27 18.76 -6.11
C SER A 51 0.80 18.02 -4.87
N ALA A 52 -0.52 17.88 -4.73
CA ALA A 52 -1.09 17.02 -3.69
C ALA A 52 -0.40 15.65 -3.74
N PRO A 53 -0.07 15.05 -2.58
CA PRO A 53 0.50 13.71 -2.57
C PRO A 53 -0.45 12.81 -3.36
N THR A 54 0.09 12.12 -4.36
CA THR A 54 -0.65 11.02 -5.00
C THR A 54 -1.12 10.12 -3.86
N PRO A 55 -2.42 9.80 -3.74
CA PRO A 55 -2.85 8.88 -2.71
C PRO A 55 -2.01 7.62 -2.86
N GLU A 56 -1.28 7.26 -1.80
CA GLU A 56 -0.54 6.00 -1.79
C GLU A 56 -1.53 4.90 -2.19
N PRO A 57 -1.09 3.89 -2.98
CA PRO A 57 -1.96 2.78 -3.34
C PRO A 57 -2.56 2.22 -2.06
N THR A 58 -3.83 2.51 -1.84
CA THR A 58 -4.56 2.03 -0.67
C THR A 58 -4.70 0.54 -0.92
N THR A 59 -3.77 -0.23 -0.37
CA THR A 59 -3.77 -1.69 -0.52
C THR A 59 -4.94 -2.17 0.30
N SER A 60 -6.10 -2.30 -0.35
CA SER A 60 -7.28 -2.89 0.25
C SER A 60 -6.93 -4.30 0.67
N CYS A 61 -6.95 -4.55 1.96
CA CYS A 61 -6.77 -5.91 2.48
C CYS A 61 -8.08 -6.69 2.34
N THR A 62 -7.95 -7.99 2.12
CA THR A 62 -9.06 -8.94 2.11
C THR A 62 -9.12 -9.64 3.46
N VAL A 63 -10.34 -9.87 3.94
CA VAL A 63 -10.58 -10.71 5.11
C VAL A 63 -10.27 -12.16 4.73
N CYS A 64 -9.12 -12.65 5.16
CA CYS A 64 -8.76 -14.06 4.99
C CYS A 64 -9.41 -14.93 6.07
N THR A 65 -9.47 -16.23 5.77
CA THR A 65 -10.07 -17.25 6.62
C THR A 65 -9.12 -18.42 6.83
N ASP A 66 -9.27 -19.11 7.95
CA ASP A 66 -8.61 -20.37 8.23
C ASP A 66 -9.60 -21.51 8.04
N ILE A 67 -9.82 -21.89 6.77
CA ILE A 67 -10.63 -23.05 6.42
C ILE A 67 -9.69 -24.23 6.23
N GLU A 68 -9.86 -25.25 7.07
CA GLU A 68 -9.06 -26.47 7.00
C GLU A 68 -9.43 -27.35 5.80
N THR A 69 -8.50 -28.22 5.41
CA THR A 69 -8.85 -29.35 4.54
C THR A 69 -9.66 -30.40 5.31
N THR A 70 -10.48 -31.18 4.61
CA THR A 70 -11.17 -32.35 5.21
C THR A 70 -10.20 -33.30 5.90
N TRP A 71 -9.00 -33.50 5.32
CA TRP A 71 -7.99 -34.37 5.93
C TRP A 71 -7.48 -33.80 7.25
N MET A 72 -7.25 -32.49 7.34
CA MET A 72 -6.82 -31.84 8.58
C MET A 72 -7.87 -32.00 9.67
N ALA A 73 -9.13 -31.66 9.38
CA ALA A 73 -10.23 -31.82 10.33
C ALA A 73 -10.36 -33.27 10.84
N ASN A 74 -10.29 -34.26 9.94
CA ASN A 74 -10.39 -35.68 10.31
C ASN A 74 -9.20 -36.19 11.13
N ASN A 75 -8.04 -35.52 11.06
CA ASN A 75 -6.84 -35.88 11.81
C ASN A 75 -6.62 -34.98 13.05
N GLY A 76 -7.62 -34.17 13.43
CA GLY A 76 -7.52 -33.26 14.57
C GLY A 76 -6.42 -32.20 14.40
N LYS A 77 -6.17 -31.80 13.15
CA LYS A 77 -5.26 -30.72 12.79
C LYS A 77 -6.07 -29.51 12.34
N ASP A 78 -5.55 -28.34 12.66
CA ASP A 78 -6.11 -27.05 12.24
C ASP A 78 -5.04 -26.21 11.53
N CYS A 79 -5.45 -25.07 11.01
CA CYS A 79 -4.57 -24.17 10.27
C CYS A 79 -3.43 -23.57 11.12
N THR A 80 -3.53 -23.57 12.44
CA THR A 80 -2.54 -23.01 13.36
C THR A 80 -1.56 -24.07 13.90
N THR A 81 -1.94 -25.35 13.91
CA THR A 81 -1.17 -26.44 14.53
C THR A 81 -0.59 -27.44 13.52
N SER A 82 -0.82 -27.22 12.23
CA SER A 82 -0.44 -28.15 11.17
C SER A 82 0.85 -27.75 10.47
N ASP A 83 1.81 -28.67 10.38
CA ASP A 83 3.04 -28.51 9.58
C ASP A 83 2.75 -28.42 8.06
N LEU A 84 1.50 -28.61 7.65
CA LEU A 84 1.07 -28.43 6.26
C LEU A 84 1.11 -26.97 5.81
N ILE A 85 1.06 -26.01 6.74
CA ILE A 85 1.17 -24.59 6.39
C ILE A 85 2.51 -24.31 5.69
N ASP A 86 3.62 -24.82 6.22
CA ASP A 86 4.94 -24.59 5.63
C ASP A 86 5.16 -25.34 4.31
N THR A 87 4.38 -26.39 4.04
CA THR A 87 4.64 -27.32 2.93
C THR A 87 3.59 -27.29 1.83
N LYS A 88 2.39 -26.71 2.06
CA LYS A 88 1.27 -26.79 1.12
C LYS A 88 0.80 -25.45 0.57
N CYS A 89 0.69 -24.39 1.38
CA CYS A 89 0.08 -23.10 1.02
C CYS A 89 0.34 -22.68 -0.44
N ASN A 90 1.47 -22.05 -0.73
CA ASN A 90 1.84 -21.64 -2.09
C ASN A 90 2.58 -22.73 -2.91
N LYS A 91 2.60 -23.97 -2.43
CA LYS A 91 3.37 -25.08 -3.02
C LYS A 91 2.51 -26.20 -3.61
N SER A 92 1.20 -26.21 -3.31
CA SER A 92 0.25 -27.19 -3.81
C SER A 92 -0.84 -26.49 -4.62
N SER A 93 -0.99 -26.88 -5.88
CA SER A 93 -2.03 -26.35 -6.77
C SER A 93 -3.44 -26.47 -6.17
N ALA A 94 -3.77 -27.62 -5.58
CA ALA A 94 -5.07 -27.82 -4.93
C ALA A 94 -5.29 -26.87 -3.74
N TRP A 95 -4.24 -26.56 -2.98
CA TRP A 95 -4.33 -25.59 -1.88
C TRP A 95 -4.43 -24.16 -2.39
N ILE A 96 -3.74 -23.82 -3.47
CA ILE A 96 -3.83 -22.49 -4.11
C ILE A 96 -5.24 -22.26 -4.66
N GLU A 97 -5.82 -23.24 -5.33
CA GLU A 97 -7.16 -23.17 -5.91
C GLU A 97 -8.23 -23.05 -4.83
N SER A 98 -8.09 -23.79 -3.73
CA SER A 98 -9.09 -23.80 -2.65
C SER A 98 -8.82 -22.78 -1.53
N LYS A 99 -7.66 -22.11 -1.54
CA LYS A 99 -7.21 -21.13 -0.53
C LYS A 99 -7.33 -21.66 0.91
N PHE A 100 -6.92 -22.92 1.15
CA PHE A 100 -6.97 -23.52 2.50
C PHE A 100 -6.06 -22.79 3.48
N CYS A 101 -6.52 -22.57 4.71
CA CYS A 101 -5.72 -21.91 5.74
C CYS A 101 -5.13 -20.56 5.32
N GLN A 102 -5.87 -19.78 4.51
CA GLN A 102 -5.40 -18.55 3.89
C GLN A 102 -4.76 -17.56 4.86
N GLN A 103 -5.38 -17.36 6.03
CA GLN A 103 -4.85 -16.45 7.06
C GLN A 103 -3.53 -16.99 7.64
N SER A 104 -3.51 -18.24 8.09
CA SER A 104 -2.31 -18.87 8.65
C SER A 104 -1.18 -18.96 7.62
N CYS A 105 -1.48 -19.25 6.36
CA CYS A 105 -0.52 -19.23 5.25
C CYS A 105 0.12 -17.85 5.08
N TYR A 106 -0.69 -16.79 5.13
CA TYR A 106 -0.21 -15.41 5.02
C TYR A 106 0.68 -15.01 6.19
N GLU A 107 0.24 -15.30 7.43
CA GLU A 107 1.00 -15.03 8.65
C GLU A 107 2.32 -15.81 8.71
N ALA A 108 2.36 -17.02 8.16
CA ALA A 108 3.57 -17.83 8.03
C ALA A 108 4.51 -17.38 6.89
N GLY A 109 4.16 -16.32 6.14
CA GLY A 109 4.96 -15.84 5.00
C GLY A 109 4.89 -16.75 3.76
N ASN A 110 3.95 -17.70 3.74
CA ASN A 110 3.69 -18.61 2.62
C ASN A 110 2.33 -18.30 1.95
N GLY A 111 1.88 -17.05 2.05
CA GLY A 111 0.61 -16.59 1.51
C GLY A 111 0.46 -16.87 0.01
N TYR A 112 -0.79 -16.87 -0.45
CA TYR A 112 -1.09 -17.10 -1.86
C TYR A 112 -0.85 -15.83 -2.68
N ASP A 113 -0.47 -16.02 -3.94
CA ASP A 113 -0.22 -14.90 -4.86
C ASP A 113 -1.46 -13.99 -4.97
N GLY A 114 -1.22 -12.69 -4.88
CA GLY A 114 -2.25 -11.65 -4.90
C GLY A 114 -3.06 -11.47 -3.61
N ASP A 115 -2.92 -12.35 -2.62
CA ASP A 115 -3.64 -12.20 -1.35
C ASP A 115 -2.93 -11.20 -0.44
N VAL A 116 -3.68 -10.22 0.04
CA VAL A 116 -3.27 -9.32 1.12
C VAL A 116 -4.27 -9.51 2.25
N CYS A 117 -3.92 -10.32 3.26
CA CYS A 117 -4.82 -10.56 4.38
C CYS A 117 -4.84 -9.36 5.33
N CYS A 118 -6.03 -8.96 5.76
CA CYS A 118 -6.17 -7.99 6.83
C CYS A 118 -5.61 -8.56 8.13
N ASP A 119 -4.82 -7.76 8.85
CA ASP A 119 -4.41 -8.10 10.20
C ASP A 119 -5.65 -8.34 11.08
N SER A 120 -5.64 -9.43 11.85
CA SER A 120 -6.73 -9.78 12.75
C SER A 120 -6.92 -8.76 13.89
N ALA A 121 -5.93 -7.88 14.15
CA ALA A 121 -6.02 -6.75 15.06
C ALA A 121 -7.01 -5.66 14.56
N THR A 122 -7.09 -5.43 13.25
CA THR A 122 -8.04 -4.46 12.66
C THR A 122 -9.48 -4.93 12.74
N ARG A 123 -9.72 -6.22 12.97
CA ARG A 123 -11.05 -6.83 13.11
C ARG A 123 -11.62 -6.71 14.52
N ARG A 124 -10.78 -6.54 15.55
CA ARG A 124 -11.21 -6.38 16.96
C ARG A 124 -11.70 -4.97 17.29
N LEU A 125 -11.24 -3.95 16.56
CA LEU A 125 -11.58 -2.55 16.84
C LEU A 125 -12.90 -2.09 16.20
N ARG A 126 -13.49 -2.89 15.32
CA ARG A 126 -14.77 -2.59 14.64
C ARG A 126 -15.99 -3.34 15.22
N GLY A 127 -15.82 -3.97 16.38
CA GLY A 127 -16.86 -4.76 17.06
C GLY A 127 -17.18 -4.28 18.47
N GLY A 128 -17.02 -2.99 18.77
CA GLY A 128 -17.48 -2.41 20.03
C GLY A 128 -18.97 -2.07 19.97
N ALA A 129 -19.79 -2.83 20.69
CA ALA A 129 -21.11 -2.45 21.17
C ALA A 129 -21.35 -3.11 22.54
#